data_AF-A0AAV2DN96-F1
#
_entry.id   AF-A0AAV2DN96-F1
#
_cell.length_a   1.000
_cell.length_b   1.000
_cell.length_c   1.000
_cell.angle_alpha   90.00
_cell.angle_beta   90.00
_cell.angle_gamma   90.00
#
_symmetry.space_group_name_H-M   'P 1'
#
loop_
_entity.id
_entity.type
_entity.pdbx_description
1 polymer ?
#
loop_
_entity_poly.entity_id
_entity_poly.type
_entity_poly.pdbx_seq_one_letter_code
_entity_poly.pdbx_strand_id
1 'polypeptide(L)'
;MWRSPAISCIVRRFTRVRLGVQTLSSSYGSVLQSQFSDREDAKDWCSSEARFSHQAAFQNFDQNAGSLQKDKVGKNISRKEKTTFLITTLMDLKDNKEGIYGALDAWVAWEREFPIGPLKHALLALEKEHQWHRIVQVIKWMLSKGQGNTMGTHGQLIRALDKDHRAEEAHTVWVKKVGTDLHSVPWKLCSMMISVYYRNNMLDRLVKLFKGMEAFDRKLYDKVIVQRVANAHEMLGMPEEKERVLQKYADVFAEKKQRFGKRSIQSTTKEKQDKMQ
;
A
#
# COMPACT_ATOMS: atom_id res chain seq x y z
N MET A 1 -8.38 -1.73 40.84
CA MET A 1 -9.81 -1.79 41.19
C MET A 1 -10.61 -1.11 40.09
N TRP A 2 -11.73 -1.73 39.70
CA TRP A 2 -12.77 -1.27 38.77
C TRP A 2 -12.47 -1.46 37.26
N ARG A 3 -12.79 -2.67 36.79
CA ARG A 3 -13.24 -2.89 35.41
C ARG A 3 -14.70 -3.37 35.50
N SER A 4 -15.60 -2.59 34.90
CA SER A 4 -16.99 -2.98 34.63
C SER A 4 -17.15 -3.34 33.15
N PRO A 5 -18.17 -4.13 32.78
CA PRO A 5 -17.99 -5.27 31.89
C PRO A 5 -18.81 -5.21 30.59
N ALA A 6 -18.55 -6.22 29.76
CA ALA A 6 -19.40 -6.79 28.71
C ALA A 6 -19.53 -6.02 27.39
N ILE A 7 -19.36 -6.75 26.28
CA ILE A 7 -20.44 -7.12 25.35
C ILE A 7 -19.95 -8.33 24.54
N SER A 8 -20.64 -9.45 24.70
CA SER A 8 -20.68 -10.60 23.79
C SER A 8 -22.13 -10.83 23.41
N CYS A 9 -22.37 -11.31 22.19
CA CYS A 9 -23.51 -12.11 21.66
C CYS A 9 -23.65 -11.83 20.14
N ILE A 10 -24.07 -12.68 19.21
CA ILE A 10 -24.55 -14.08 19.08
C ILE A 10 -24.60 -14.34 17.55
N VAL A 11 -24.35 -15.56 17.07
CA VAL A 11 -24.89 -16.05 15.77
C VAL A 11 -25.37 -17.50 15.89
N ARG A 12 -26.66 -17.73 15.59
CA ARG A 12 -27.35 -18.99 15.21
C ARG A 12 -28.79 -18.58 14.84
N ARG A 13 -29.52 -19.03 13.81
CA ARG A 13 -29.62 -20.22 12.93
C ARG A 13 -30.08 -19.75 11.51
N PHE A 14 -30.13 -20.49 10.40
CA PHE A 14 -30.57 -21.87 10.12
C PHE A 14 -29.99 -22.40 8.79
N THR A 15 -29.66 -23.70 8.74
CA THR A 15 -29.80 -24.51 7.52
C THR A 15 -30.78 -25.65 7.80
N ARG A 16 -31.89 -25.68 7.06
CA ARG A 16 -32.67 -26.89 6.83
C ARG A 16 -33.28 -26.81 5.44
N VAL A 17 -32.54 -27.29 4.45
CA VAL A 17 -33.10 -27.90 3.25
C VAL A 17 -32.21 -29.10 2.92
N ARG A 18 -32.79 -30.30 2.91
CA ARG A 18 -32.19 -31.52 2.39
C ARG A 18 -33.26 -32.25 1.59
N LEU A 19 -32.79 -32.95 0.55
CA LEU A 19 -33.47 -33.77 -0.47
C LEU A 19 -33.70 -32.99 -1.79
N GLY A 20 -33.24 -33.44 -2.96
CA GLY A 20 -32.79 -34.76 -3.37
C GLY A 20 -31.63 -34.75 -4.36
N VAL A 21 -30.87 -35.84 -4.33
CA VAL A 21 -29.85 -36.23 -5.30
C VAL A 21 -30.54 -36.83 -6.51
N GLN A 22 -30.25 -36.33 -7.72
CA GLN A 22 -30.30 -37.12 -8.94
C GLN A 22 -29.05 -36.82 -9.77
N THR A 23 -28.21 -37.84 -9.86
CA THR A 23 -27.13 -37.99 -10.82
C THR A 23 -27.70 -38.16 -12.22
N LEU A 24 -27.29 -37.32 -13.15
CA LEU A 24 -27.35 -37.62 -14.58
C LEU A 24 -26.00 -37.32 -15.21
N SER A 25 -25.29 -38.40 -15.52
CA SER A 25 -24.18 -38.44 -16.46
C SER A 25 -24.68 -38.11 -17.85
N SER A 26 -23.98 -37.25 -18.58
CA SER A 26 -24.06 -37.24 -20.04
C SER A 26 -22.67 -37.00 -20.62
N SER A 27 -22.14 -38.06 -21.21
CA SER A 27 -20.97 -38.10 -22.06
C SER A 27 -21.40 -37.79 -23.48
N TYR A 28 -20.66 -36.95 -24.19
CA TYR A 28 -20.41 -37.10 -25.62
C TYR A 28 -19.02 -36.54 -25.94
N GLY A 29 -18.16 -37.41 -26.45
CA GLY A 29 -16.94 -37.04 -27.16
C GLY A 29 -17.08 -37.36 -28.64
N SER A 30 -16.43 -36.56 -29.50
CA SER A 30 -15.36 -36.98 -30.43
C SER A 30 -15.07 -35.82 -31.40
N VAL A 31 -13.84 -35.30 -31.40
CA VAL A 31 -12.77 -35.56 -32.40
C VAL A 31 -12.88 -34.69 -33.66
N LEU A 32 -11.92 -33.77 -33.83
CA LEU A 32 -11.10 -33.69 -35.03
C LEU A 32 -9.75 -33.05 -34.70
N GLN A 33 -8.70 -33.78 -35.06
CA GLN A 33 -7.29 -33.48 -34.88
C GLN A 33 -6.72 -33.09 -36.25
N SER A 34 -5.98 -31.98 -36.31
CA SER A 34 -4.96 -31.76 -37.34
C SER A 34 -3.73 -31.10 -36.70
N GLN A 35 -2.61 -31.80 -36.85
CA GLN A 35 -1.24 -31.46 -36.45
C GLN A 35 -0.70 -30.28 -37.30
N PHE A 36 0.39 -29.54 -37.07
CA PHE A 36 1.66 -29.70 -36.35
C PHE A 36 2.33 -28.30 -36.13
N SER A 37 3.23 -28.22 -35.14
CA SER A 37 4.42 -27.31 -34.99
C SER A 37 4.20 -25.82 -34.69
N ASP A 38 4.88 -25.13 -33.76
CA ASP A 38 6.00 -25.41 -32.84
C ASP A 38 6.01 -24.35 -31.72
N ARG A 39 6.42 -24.74 -30.48
CA ARG A 39 7.40 -24.08 -29.56
C ARG A 39 7.19 -22.57 -29.21
N GLU A 40 7.18 -22.05 -27.97
CA GLU A 40 7.83 -22.38 -26.68
C GLU A 40 7.20 -21.52 -25.54
N ASP A 41 7.18 -22.08 -24.32
CA ASP A 41 7.18 -21.45 -22.98
C ASP A 41 6.16 -20.37 -22.56
N ALA A 42 5.02 -20.84 -22.05
CA ALA A 42 4.24 -20.14 -21.02
C ALA A 42 4.01 -21.06 -19.82
N LYS A 43 4.73 -20.84 -18.71
CA LYS A 43 4.43 -21.50 -17.42
C LYS A 43 3.23 -20.84 -16.78
N ASP A 44 2.09 -21.47 -17.03
CA ASP A 44 0.84 -21.31 -16.29
C ASP A 44 1.02 -21.92 -14.88
N TRP A 45 0.62 -21.18 -13.84
CA TRP A 45 0.59 -21.69 -12.46
C TRP A 45 -0.82 -21.47 -11.90
N CYS A 46 -1.71 -22.42 -12.20
CA CYS A 46 -2.91 -22.64 -11.39
C CYS A 46 -3.45 -24.05 -11.62
N SER A 47 -3.18 -24.98 -10.70
CA SER A 47 -4.15 -25.91 -10.09
C SER A 47 -3.42 -27.04 -9.36
N SER A 48 -3.55 -27.08 -8.04
CA SER A 48 -3.49 -28.34 -7.30
C SER A 48 -4.66 -28.31 -6.33
N GLU A 49 -5.69 -29.08 -6.65
CA GLU A 49 -6.76 -29.42 -5.72
C GLU A 49 -6.17 -30.19 -4.54
N ALA A 50 -6.25 -29.61 -3.35
CA ALA A 50 -6.13 -30.33 -2.10
C ALA A 50 -7.45 -30.16 -1.35
N ARG A 51 -8.33 -31.16 -1.48
CA ARG A 51 -9.51 -31.30 -0.62
C ARG A 51 -9.01 -31.62 0.79
N PHE A 52 -8.96 -30.63 1.67
CA PHE A 52 -8.81 -30.86 3.11
C PHE A 52 -9.77 -29.98 3.91
N SER A 53 -10.42 -30.63 4.86
CA SER A 53 -11.59 -30.20 5.61
C SER A 53 -11.38 -28.89 6.36
N HIS A 54 -12.05 -27.82 5.91
CA HIS A 54 -12.23 -26.61 6.72
C HIS A 54 -13.25 -26.86 7.83
N GLN A 55 -12.84 -27.54 8.90
CA GLN A 55 -13.68 -27.67 10.11
C GLN A 55 -12.91 -27.61 11.44
N ALA A 56 -11.58 -27.51 11.43
CA ALA A 56 -10.78 -27.64 12.65
C ALA A 56 -10.24 -26.33 13.26
N ALA A 57 -10.38 -25.17 12.62
CA ALA A 57 -9.74 -23.94 13.11
C ALA A 57 -10.59 -23.07 14.06
N PHE A 58 -11.80 -23.49 14.44
CA PHE A 58 -12.70 -22.71 15.31
C PHE A 58 -13.12 -23.42 16.60
N GLN A 59 -12.50 -24.53 16.99
CA GLN A 59 -12.97 -25.35 18.12
C GLN A 59 -12.36 -25.02 19.50
N ASN A 60 -11.44 -24.07 19.63
CA ASN A 60 -10.74 -23.83 20.90
C ASN A 60 -11.12 -22.52 21.60
N PHE A 61 -12.39 -22.16 21.66
CA PHE A 61 -12.86 -21.00 22.46
C PHE A 61 -14.29 -21.19 22.99
N ASP A 62 -14.58 -22.31 23.64
CA ASP A 62 -15.89 -22.46 24.30
C ASP A 62 -15.77 -23.29 25.58
N GLN A 63 -15.56 -22.60 26.70
CA GLN A 63 -15.84 -23.07 28.07
C GLN A 63 -15.59 -21.94 29.08
N ASN A 64 -16.56 -21.01 29.18
CA ASN A 64 -17.00 -20.33 30.41
C ASN A 64 -17.67 -19.00 30.07
N ALA A 65 -18.98 -18.91 30.33
CA ALA A 65 -19.66 -17.78 30.97
C ALA A 65 -21.16 -17.84 30.69
N GLY A 66 -21.90 -18.42 31.63
CA GLY A 66 -23.34 -18.28 31.71
C GLY A 66 -23.74 -16.84 32.06
N SER A 67 -24.93 -16.48 31.59
CA SER A 67 -25.71 -15.28 31.92
C SER A 67 -25.09 -13.91 31.60
N LEU A 68 -25.39 -13.34 30.43
CA LEU A 68 -25.89 -11.96 30.33
C LEU A 68 -26.39 -11.60 28.90
N GLN A 69 -27.61 -11.06 28.88
CA GLN A 69 -28.20 -10.13 27.89
C GLN A 69 -28.72 -10.68 26.55
N LYS A 70 -30.05 -10.74 26.45
CA LYS A 70 -30.85 -11.15 25.29
C LYS A 70 -31.28 -9.99 24.36
N ASP A 71 -30.90 -8.74 24.61
CA ASP A 71 -31.52 -7.60 23.92
C ASP A 71 -30.48 -6.69 23.24
N LYS A 72 -30.23 -6.89 21.93
CA LYS A 72 -29.66 -5.90 20.95
C LYS A 72 -29.41 -6.48 19.55
N VAL A 73 -30.26 -7.37 19.05
CA VAL A 73 -30.18 -7.82 17.65
C VAL A 73 -30.76 -6.72 16.76
N GLY A 74 -29.90 -6.02 15.99
CA GLY A 74 -30.33 -5.05 14.98
C GLY A 74 -29.72 -3.64 15.06
N LYS A 75 -28.65 -3.40 15.84
CA LYS A 75 -27.94 -2.11 15.76
C LYS A 75 -27.15 -2.03 14.46
N ASN A 76 -27.49 -1.06 13.60
CA ASN A 76 -26.67 -0.68 12.45
C ASN A 76 -25.28 -0.27 12.97
N ILE A 77 -24.26 -1.11 12.75
CA ILE A 77 -22.87 -0.80 13.11
C ILE A 77 -22.46 0.45 12.31
N SER A 78 -21.96 1.47 13.01
CA SER A 78 -21.53 2.70 12.36
C SER A 78 -20.30 2.46 11.47
N ARG A 79 -20.12 3.27 10.43
CA ARG A 79 -18.93 3.15 9.54
C ARG A 79 -17.62 3.27 10.31
N LYS A 80 -17.60 4.06 11.39
CA LYS A 80 -16.43 4.24 12.27
C LYS A 80 -16.12 2.96 13.02
N GLU A 81 -17.12 2.34 13.66
CA GLU A 81 -16.95 1.06 14.37
C GLU A 81 -16.50 -0.06 13.42
N LYS A 82 -17.06 -0.12 12.20
CA LYS A 82 -16.60 -1.06 11.16
C LYS A 82 -15.12 -0.86 10.79
N THR A 83 -14.70 0.39 10.65
CA THR A 83 -13.31 0.73 10.35
C THR A 83 -12.40 0.34 11.50
N THR A 84 -12.76 0.67 12.74
CA THR A 84 -12.01 0.28 13.94
C THR A 84 -11.91 -1.24 14.04
N PHE A 85 -13.01 -1.96 13.81
CA PHE A 85 -13.02 -3.42 13.82
C PHE A 85 -12.08 -4.02 12.79
N LEU A 86 -12.06 -3.49 11.55
CA LEU A 86 -11.13 -3.94 10.50
C LEU A 86 -9.68 -3.68 10.90
N ILE A 87 -9.37 -2.50 11.45
CA ILE A 87 -8.03 -2.16 11.93
C ILE A 87 -7.58 -3.14 13.01
N THR A 88 -8.39 -3.31 14.07
CA THR A 88 -8.06 -4.22 15.18
C THR A 88 -7.88 -5.66 14.71
N THR A 89 -8.78 -6.15 13.86
CA THR A 89 -8.68 -7.49 13.29
C THR A 89 -7.37 -7.67 12.53
N LEU A 90 -7.03 -6.74 11.64
CA LEU A 90 -5.77 -6.82 10.89
C LEU A 90 -4.55 -6.69 11.79
N MET A 91 -4.61 -5.95 12.89
CA MET A 91 -3.53 -5.82 13.85
C MET A 91 -3.27 -7.15 14.61
N ASP A 92 -4.33 -7.83 15.02
CA ASP A 92 -4.27 -9.01 15.89
C ASP A 92 -3.99 -10.32 15.12
N LEU A 93 -4.21 -10.35 13.81
CA LEU A 93 -3.94 -11.53 12.98
C LEU A 93 -2.45 -11.87 12.95
N LYS A 94 -2.14 -13.16 12.93
CA LYS A 94 -0.78 -13.61 12.61
C LYS A 94 -0.39 -13.10 11.22
N ASP A 95 0.82 -12.55 11.10
CA ASP A 95 1.32 -12.00 9.85
C ASP A 95 1.67 -13.11 8.85
N ASN A 96 0.65 -13.61 8.16
CA ASN A 96 0.76 -14.57 7.06
C ASN A 96 -0.33 -14.27 6.03
N LYS A 97 -0.02 -14.60 4.77
CA LYS A 97 -0.85 -14.27 3.62
C LYS A 97 -2.26 -14.86 3.75
N GLU A 98 -2.37 -16.13 4.12
CA GLU A 98 -3.62 -16.88 4.16
C GLU A 98 -4.59 -16.28 5.18
N GLY A 99 -4.10 -15.97 6.39
CA GLY A 99 -4.89 -15.36 7.45
C GLY A 99 -5.37 -13.96 7.09
N ILE A 100 -4.49 -13.13 6.53
CA ILE A 100 -4.84 -11.76 6.14
C ILE A 100 -5.81 -11.77 4.95
N TYR A 101 -5.56 -12.58 3.93
CA TYR A 101 -6.43 -12.67 2.75
C TYR A 101 -7.79 -13.26 3.12
N GLY A 102 -7.81 -14.33 3.92
CA GLY A 102 -9.04 -14.96 4.38
C GLY A 102 -9.90 -14.02 5.24
N ALA A 103 -9.28 -13.26 6.14
CA ALA A 103 -10.00 -12.26 6.95
C ALA A 103 -10.58 -11.13 6.10
N LEU A 104 -9.81 -10.62 5.13
CA LEU A 104 -10.26 -9.57 4.22
C LEU A 104 -11.38 -10.05 3.28
N ASP A 105 -11.27 -11.26 2.74
CA ASP A 105 -12.30 -11.88 1.90
C ASP A 105 -13.59 -12.11 2.69
N ALA A 106 -13.49 -12.63 3.92
CA ALA A 106 -14.63 -12.78 4.81
C ALA A 106 -15.29 -11.42 5.08
N TRP A 107 -14.50 -10.38 5.38
CA TRP A 107 -15.02 -9.04 5.67
C TRP A 107 -15.76 -8.44 4.47
N VAL A 108 -15.19 -8.54 3.26
CA VAL A 108 -15.85 -8.06 2.03
C VAL A 108 -17.15 -8.82 1.74
N ALA A 109 -17.22 -10.12 2.04
CA ALA A 109 -18.44 -10.90 1.83
C ALA A 109 -19.66 -10.39 2.62
N TRP A 110 -19.45 -9.65 3.72
CA TRP A 110 -20.52 -9.07 4.54
C TRP A 110 -20.88 -7.63 4.16
N GLU A 111 -20.17 -7.00 3.22
CA GLU A 111 -20.34 -5.59 2.89
C GLU A 111 -20.98 -5.39 1.53
N ARG A 112 -21.84 -4.37 1.45
CA ARG A 112 -22.58 -4.05 0.22
C ARG A 112 -21.69 -3.39 -0.84
N GLU A 113 -20.70 -2.63 -0.39
CA GLU A 113 -19.76 -1.88 -1.24
C GLU A 113 -18.33 -2.23 -0.84
N PHE A 114 -17.41 -2.17 -1.81
CA PHE A 114 -16.01 -2.46 -1.53
C PHE A 114 -15.42 -1.40 -0.57
N PRO A 115 -14.76 -1.81 0.53
CA PRO A 115 -14.41 -0.91 1.63
C PRO A 115 -13.12 -0.12 1.44
N ILE A 116 -13.03 0.67 0.38
CA ILE A 116 -11.84 1.48 0.09
C ILE A 116 -11.48 2.41 1.26
N GLY A 117 -12.49 3.06 1.85
CA GLY A 117 -12.32 3.96 3.00
C GLY A 117 -11.74 3.26 4.24
N PRO A 118 -12.40 2.22 4.77
CA PRO A 118 -11.87 1.44 5.89
C PRO A 118 -10.47 0.86 5.63
N LEU A 119 -10.21 0.33 4.43
CA LEU A 119 -8.89 -0.20 4.05
C LEU A 119 -7.82 0.89 4.06
N LYS A 120 -8.13 2.09 3.56
CA LYS A 120 -7.20 3.23 3.61
C LYS A 120 -6.83 3.58 5.06
N HIS A 121 -7.80 3.59 5.97
CA HIS A 121 -7.53 3.83 7.39
C HIS A 121 -6.72 2.70 8.02
N ALA A 122 -6.96 1.44 7.65
CA ALA A 122 -6.15 0.30 8.07
C ALA A 122 -4.70 0.40 7.61
N LEU A 123 -4.45 0.73 6.34
CA LEU A 123 -3.09 0.94 5.82
C LEU A 123 -2.36 2.06 6.58
N LEU A 124 -3.05 3.16 6.92
CA LEU A 124 -2.47 4.24 7.71
C LEU A 124 -2.15 3.82 9.16
N ALA A 125 -2.99 2.99 9.78
CA ALA A 125 -2.72 2.45 11.10
C ALA A 125 -1.52 1.50 11.08
N LEU A 126 -1.46 0.61 10.10
CA LEU A 126 -0.34 -0.31 9.90
C LEU A 126 0.98 0.43 9.61
N GLU A 127 0.94 1.54 8.86
CA GLU A 127 2.12 2.36 8.57
C GLU A 127 2.67 3.03 9.84
N LYS A 128 1.80 3.46 10.75
CA LYS A 128 2.20 4.02 12.07
C LYS A 128 2.87 2.98 12.95
N GLU A 129 2.37 1.75 12.91
CA GLU A 129 2.90 0.61 13.68
C GLU A 129 4.05 -0.13 12.94
N HIS A 130 4.53 0.45 11.83
CA HIS A 130 5.61 -0.09 11.02
C HIS A 130 5.41 -1.55 10.57
N GLN A 131 4.16 -1.98 10.37
CA GLN A 131 3.80 -3.32 9.93
C GLN A 131 3.93 -3.45 8.40
N TRP A 132 5.15 -3.24 7.87
CA TRP A 132 5.41 -3.12 6.43
C TRP A 132 5.03 -4.38 5.65
N HIS A 133 5.35 -5.56 6.18
CA HIS A 133 5.01 -6.83 5.55
C HIS A 133 3.49 -6.99 5.38
N ARG A 134 2.73 -6.70 6.44
CA ARG A 134 1.26 -6.70 6.42
C ARG A 134 0.69 -5.66 5.44
N ILE A 135 1.28 -4.45 5.37
CA ILE A 135 0.89 -3.44 4.36
C ILE A 135 1.05 -3.98 2.94
N VAL A 136 2.19 -4.64 2.64
CA VAL A 136 2.41 -5.27 1.34
C VAL A 136 1.32 -6.30 1.04
N GLN A 137 0.97 -7.14 2.02
CA GLN A 137 -0.07 -8.16 1.85
C GLN A 137 -1.45 -7.55 1.59
N VAL A 138 -1.87 -6.56 2.38
CA VAL A 138 -3.16 -5.87 2.22
C VAL A 138 -3.24 -5.18 0.86
N ILE A 139 -2.21 -4.43 0.44
CA ILE A 139 -2.22 -3.75 -0.86
C ILE A 139 -2.25 -4.75 -2.02
N LYS A 140 -1.47 -5.83 -1.95
CA LYS A 140 -1.51 -6.89 -2.98
C LYS A 140 -2.88 -7.56 -3.05
N TRP A 141 -3.51 -7.82 -1.91
CA TRP A 141 -4.87 -8.34 -1.87
C TRP A 141 -5.85 -7.37 -2.55
N MET A 142 -5.79 -6.08 -2.21
CA MET A 142 -6.63 -5.06 -2.86
C MET A 142 -6.46 -5.06 -4.38
N LEU A 143 -5.22 -5.09 -4.86
CA LEU A 143 -4.91 -5.13 -6.29
C LEU A 143 -5.40 -6.43 -6.96
N SER A 144 -5.36 -7.57 -6.27
CA SER A 144 -5.89 -8.85 -6.77
C SER A 144 -7.41 -8.84 -6.97
N LYS A 145 -8.13 -7.99 -6.23
CA LYS A 145 -9.58 -7.75 -6.40
C LYS A 145 -9.88 -6.68 -7.43
N GLY A 146 -8.87 -6.17 -8.14
CA GLY A 146 -9.00 -5.05 -9.09
C GLY A 146 -9.20 -3.69 -8.43
N GLN A 147 -8.96 -3.58 -7.12
CA GLN A 147 -9.25 -2.38 -6.34
C GLN A 147 -8.00 -1.57 -6.06
N GLY A 148 -8.14 -0.24 -6.04
CA GLY A 148 -7.03 0.65 -5.75
C GLY A 148 -5.93 0.67 -6.81
N ASN A 149 -6.23 0.40 -8.09
CA ASN A 149 -5.28 0.53 -9.19
C ASN A 149 -4.97 2.01 -9.51
N THR A 150 -4.29 2.68 -8.59
CA THR A 150 -3.90 4.09 -8.69
C THR A 150 -2.41 4.23 -8.47
N MET A 151 -1.82 5.28 -9.02
CA MET A 151 -0.39 5.57 -8.83
C MET A 151 -0.03 5.75 -7.35
N GLY A 152 -0.96 6.29 -6.54
CA GLY A 152 -0.78 6.44 -5.10
C GLY A 152 -0.67 5.10 -4.37
N THR A 153 -1.52 4.13 -4.71
CA THR A 153 -1.48 2.78 -4.14
C THR A 153 -0.20 2.05 -4.55
N HIS A 154 0.20 2.13 -5.83
CA HIS A 154 1.48 1.56 -6.28
C HIS A 154 2.67 2.24 -5.59
N GLY A 155 2.62 3.55 -5.37
CA GLY A 155 3.65 4.27 -4.62
C GLY A 155 3.74 3.84 -3.15
N GLN A 156 2.61 3.60 -2.49
CA GLN A 156 2.57 3.08 -1.13
C GLN A 156 3.10 1.64 -1.07
N LEU A 157 2.77 0.79 -2.06
CA LEU A 157 3.31 -0.56 -2.19
C LEU A 157 4.84 -0.56 -2.35
N ILE A 158 5.38 0.29 -3.24
CA ILE A 158 6.82 0.45 -3.46
C ILE A 158 7.52 0.86 -2.16
N ARG A 159 6.96 1.81 -1.42
CA ARG A 159 7.49 2.23 -0.12
C ARG A 159 7.48 1.09 0.90
N ALA A 160 6.38 0.35 0.98
CA ALA A 160 6.27 -0.77 1.91
C ALA A 160 7.26 -1.89 1.57
N LEU A 161 7.43 -2.20 0.28
CA LEU A 161 8.41 -3.18 -0.20
C LEU A 161 9.86 -2.76 0.10
N ASP A 162 10.20 -1.48 -0.09
CA ASP A 162 11.51 -0.94 0.32
C ASP A 162 11.76 -1.10 1.83
N LYS A 163 10.74 -0.84 2.65
CA LYS A 163 10.82 -1.02 4.11
C LYS A 163 10.79 -2.47 4.57
N ASP A 164 10.23 -3.36 3.76
CA ASP A 164 10.23 -4.82 3.94
C ASP A 164 11.48 -5.48 3.30
N HIS A 165 12.52 -4.69 2.98
CA HIS A 165 13.79 -5.15 2.38
C HIS A 165 13.66 -5.89 1.04
N ARG A 166 12.63 -5.57 0.25
CA ARG A 166 12.30 -6.21 -1.05
C ARG A 166 12.40 -5.21 -2.20
N ALA A 167 13.54 -4.54 -2.31
CA ALA A 167 13.74 -3.45 -3.26
C ALA A 167 13.64 -3.89 -4.74
N GLU A 168 14.05 -5.12 -5.08
CA GLU A 168 13.91 -5.66 -6.44
C GLU A 168 12.45 -5.83 -6.87
N GLU A 169 11.60 -6.23 -5.92
CA GLU A 169 10.17 -6.29 -6.17
C GLU A 169 9.58 -4.89 -6.32
N ALA A 170 10.02 -3.95 -5.49
CA ALA A 170 9.63 -2.54 -5.61
C ALA A 170 10.00 -1.97 -7.00
N HIS A 171 11.19 -2.30 -7.52
CA HIS A 171 11.60 -1.95 -8.87
C HIS A 171 10.67 -2.57 -9.93
N THR A 172 10.32 -3.85 -9.77
CA THR A 172 9.41 -4.53 -10.71
C THR A 172 8.06 -3.84 -10.77
N VAL A 173 7.50 -3.44 -9.61
CA VAL A 173 6.26 -2.66 -9.54
C VAL A 173 6.44 -1.30 -10.22
N TRP A 174 7.55 -0.60 -9.94
CA TRP A 174 7.86 0.68 -10.57
C TRP A 174 7.82 0.58 -12.09
N VAL A 175 8.61 -0.32 -12.70
CA VAL A 175 8.70 -0.44 -14.16
C VAL A 175 7.36 -0.83 -14.78
N LYS A 176 6.61 -1.76 -14.16
CA LYS A 176 5.37 -2.28 -14.75
C LYS A 176 4.15 -1.37 -14.58
N LYS A 177 4.10 -0.57 -13.51
CA LYS A 177 2.86 0.12 -13.10
C LYS A 177 2.97 1.64 -12.98
N VAL A 178 4.19 2.18 -12.92
CA VAL A 178 4.40 3.61 -12.64
C VAL A 178 5.32 4.26 -13.67
N GLY A 179 6.54 3.76 -13.82
CA GLY A 179 7.63 4.40 -14.56
C GLY A 179 7.59 4.21 -16.08
N THR A 180 6.49 3.74 -16.67
CA THR A 180 6.34 3.60 -18.13
C THR A 180 6.30 4.97 -18.82
N ASP A 181 5.62 5.94 -18.22
CA ASP A 181 5.56 7.32 -18.68
C ASP A 181 6.01 8.27 -17.56
N LEU A 182 7.30 8.62 -17.57
CA LEU A 182 7.88 9.51 -16.56
C LEU A 182 7.33 10.94 -16.64
N HIS A 183 6.75 11.36 -17.76
CA HIS A 183 6.16 12.70 -17.91
C HIS A 183 4.90 12.83 -17.04
N SER A 184 4.06 11.79 -17.03
CA SER A 184 2.83 11.75 -16.23
C SER A 184 3.03 11.42 -14.76
N VAL A 185 4.23 10.98 -14.35
CA VAL A 185 4.51 10.56 -12.97
C VAL A 185 4.74 11.79 -12.06
N PRO A 186 3.89 12.03 -11.03
CA PRO A 186 4.16 13.03 -10.01
C PRO A 186 5.56 12.99 -9.43
N TRP A 187 6.16 14.17 -9.31
CA TRP A 187 7.53 14.38 -8.86
C TRP A 187 7.88 13.65 -7.56
N LYS A 188 6.93 13.68 -6.61
CA LYS A 188 7.08 13.06 -5.30
C LYS A 188 7.34 11.55 -5.39
N LEU A 189 6.77 10.87 -6.39
CA LEU A 189 7.00 9.44 -6.61
C LEU A 189 8.36 9.18 -7.26
N CYS A 190 8.80 10.01 -8.20
CA CYS A 190 10.17 9.93 -8.73
C CYS A 190 11.23 10.11 -7.64
N SER A 191 11.10 11.16 -6.83
CA SER A 191 11.98 11.42 -5.67
C SER A 191 11.98 10.27 -4.67
N MET A 192 10.80 9.70 -4.39
CA MET A 192 10.69 8.50 -3.57
C MET A 192 11.46 7.33 -4.19
N MET A 193 11.32 7.07 -5.49
CA MET A 193 12.02 5.96 -6.14
C MET A 193 13.54 6.17 -6.19
N ILE A 194 14.03 7.39 -6.41
CA ILE A 194 15.47 7.73 -6.26
C ILE A 194 15.95 7.37 -4.85
N SER A 195 15.16 7.67 -3.83
CA SER A 195 15.48 7.35 -2.43
C SER A 195 15.51 5.83 -2.17
N VAL A 196 14.60 5.07 -2.78
CA VAL A 196 14.58 3.60 -2.71
C VAL A 196 15.84 3.04 -3.36
N TYR A 197 16.17 3.44 -4.58
CA TYR A 197 17.36 2.94 -5.27
C TYR A 197 18.65 3.28 -4.52
N TYR A 198 18.77 4.51 -4.00
CA TYR A 198 19.95 4.93 -3.27
C TYR A 198 20.20 4.09 -2.01
N ARG A 199 19.16 3.88 -1.19
CA ARG A 199 19.29 3.11 0.07
C ARG A 199 19.62 1.63 -0.15
N ASN A 200 19.22 1.07 -1.28
CA ASN A 200 19.42 -0.33 -1.62
C ASN A 200 20.59 -0.55 -2.59
N ASN A 201 21.45 0.46 -2.79
CA ASN A 201 22.62 0.40 -3.68
C ASN A 201 22.31 0.04 -5.15
N MET A 202 21.13 0.43 -5.64
CA MET A 202 20.68 0.19 -7.03
C MET A 202 21.04 1.40 -7.92
N LEU A 203 22.32 1.75 -7.93
CA LEU A 203 22.81 3.05 -8.41
C LEU A 203 22.65 3.24 -9.93
N ASP A 204 22.77 2.17 -10.71
CA ASP A 204 22.57 2.16 -12.16
C ASP A 204 21.13 2.59 -12.52
N ARG A 205 20.15 2.01 -11.81
CA ARG A 205 18.71 2.30 -11.99
C ARG A 205 18.37 3.70 -11.50
N LEU A 206 19.04 4.17 -10.46
CA LEU A 206 18.95 5.55 -9.98
C LEU A 206 19.39 6.54 -11.05
N VAL A 207 20.58 6.37 -11.61
CA VAL A 207 21.11 7.25 -12.65
C VAL A 207 20.23 7.21 -13.90
N LYS A 208 19.75 6.03 -14.30
CA LYS A 208 18.82 5.90 -15.44
C LYS A 208 17.51 6.66 -15.20
N LEU A 209 16.92 6.54 -14.01
CA LEU A 209 15.71 7.28 -13.65
C LEU A 209 15.97 8.79 -13.68
N PHE A 210 17.09 9.25 -13.12
CA PHE A 210 17.44 10.66 -13.09
C PHE A 210 17.62 11.24 -14.50
N LYS A 211 18.37 10.57 -15.38
CA LYS A 211 18.50 10.96 -16.79
C LYS A 211 17.15 11.04 -17.50
N GLY A 212 16.28 10.07 -17.26
CA GLY A 212 14.91 10.08 -17.78
C GLY A 212 14.12 11.29 -17.29
N MET A 213 14.31 11.73 -16.05
CA MET A 213 13.67 12.95 -15.53
C MET A 213 14.28 14.24 -16.10
N GLU A 214 15.61 14.28 -16.27
CA GLU A 214 16.31 15.42 -16.88
C GLU A 214 15.86 15.67 -18.32
N ALA A 215 15.58 14.60 -19.08
CA ALA A 215 15.14 14.69 -20.48
C ALA A 215 13.78 15.41 -20.66
N PHE A 216 13.01 15.56 -19.59
CA PHE A 216 11.73 16.30 -19.59
C PHE A 216 11.85 17.68 -18.93
N ASP A 217 13.06 18.22 -18.78
CA ASP A 217 13.37 19.51 -18.14
C ASP A 217 12.76 19.69 -16.74
N ARG A 218 12.51 18.59 -16.04
CA ARG A 218 11.95 18.62 -14.68
C ARG A 218 13.04 19.04 -13.70
N LYS A 219 12.93 20.25 -13.15
CA LYS A 219 13.86 20.76 -12.14
C LYS A 219 13.76 19.96 -10.83
N LEU A 220 14.90 19.45 -10.34
CA LEU A 220 15.02 18.94 -8.98
C LEU A 220 14.97 20.11 -7.98
N TYR A 221 13.98 20.10 -7.08
CA TYR A 221 13.89 21.11 -6.00
C TYR A 221 14.49 20.63 -4.68
N ASP A 222 14.76 19.32 -4.54
CA ASP A 222 15.21 18.73 -3.28
C ASP A 222 16.72 18.49 -3.28
N LYS A 223 17.42 19.26 -2.44
CA LYS A 223 18.87 19.15 -2.21
C LYS A 223 19.31 17.73 -1.87
N VAL A 224 18.51 16.99 -1.09
CA VAL A 224 18.85 15.62 -0.67
C VAL A 224 18.84 14.68 -1.87
N ILE A 225 17.91 14.88 -2.80
CA ILE A 225 17.81 14.09 -4.02
C ILE A 225 18.97 14.42 -4.97
N VAL A 226 19.28 15.70 -5.16
CA VAL A 226 20.45 16.14 -5.95
C VAL A 226 21.72 15.50 -5.40
N GLN A 227 21.93 15.55 -4.08
CA GLN A 227 23.11 14.97 -3.43
C GLN A 227 23.17 13.44 -3.63
N ARG A 228 22.05 12.73 -3.50
CA ARG A 228 21.99 11.28 -3.72
C ARG A 228 22.35 10.90 -5.15
N VAL A 229 21.92 11.68 -6.14
CA VAL A 229 22.27 11.49 -7.54
C VAL A 229 23.76 11.73 -7.75
N ALA A 230 24.32 12.83 -7.21
CA ALA A 230 25.75 13.12 -7.31
C ALA A 230 26.61 12.01 -6.68
N ASN A 231 26.23 11.57 -5.49
CA ASN A 231 26.89 10.45 -4.80
C ASN A 231 26.78 9.15 -5.60
N ALA A 232 25.64 8.87 -6.23
CA ALA A 232 25.48 7.68 -7.07
C ALA A 232 26.42 7.72 -8.28
N HIS A 233 26.60 8.88 -8.92
CA HIS A 233 27.58 9.03 -10.00
C HIS A 233 29.01 8.81 -9.50
N GLU A 234 29.38 9.35 -8.34
CA GLU A 234 30.68 9.13 -7.72
C GLU A 234 30.95 7.65 -7.42
N MET A 235 29.99 6.98 -6.79
CA MET A 235 30.09 5.56 -6.44
C MET A 235 30.16 4.64 -7.67
N LEU A 236 29.63 5.09 -8.81
CA LEU A 236 29.76 4.41 -10.10
C LEU A 236 31.05 4.77 -10.86
N GLY A 237 31.95 5.57 -10.26
CA GLY A 237 33.22 5.96 -10.89
C GLY A 237 33.08 7.05 -11.96
N MET A 238 32.00 7.85 -11.92
CA MET A 238 31.75 8.95 -12.87
C MET A 238 31.83 10.33 -12.18
N PRO A 239 33.02 10.79 -11.76
CA PRO A 239 33.17 12.06 -11.04
C PRO A 239 32.84 13.29 -11.90
N GLU A 240 33.03 13.22 -13.20
CA GLU A 240 32.67 14.32 -14.14
C GLU A 240 31.16 14.57 -14.14
N GLU A 241 30.36 13.49 -14.17
CA GLU A 241 28.90 13.59 -14.13
C GLU A 241 28.39 14.10 -12.77
N LYS A 242 29.06 13.73 -11.67
CA LYS A 242 28.76 14.30 -10.35
C LYS A 242 28.89 15.82 -10.38
N GLU A 243 30.01 16.32 -10.90
CA GLU A 243 30.27 17.75 -10.97
C GLU A 243 29.26 18.47 -11.89
N ARG A 244 28.94 17.88 -13.06
CA ARG A 244 27.88 18.38 -13.95
C ARG A 244 26.54 18.55 -13.24
N VAL A 245 26.13 17.54 -12.46
CA VAL A 245 24.87 17.57 -11.69
C VAL A 245 24.92 18.66 -10.61
N LEU A 246 26.01 18.77 -9.85
CA LEU A 246 26.12 19.78 -8.79
C LEU A 246 26.11 21.20 -9.34
N GLN A 247 26.81 21.45 -10.46
CA GLN A 247 26.83 22.75 -11.12
C GLN A 247 25.45 23.13 -11.66
N LYS A 248 24.77 22.22 -12.37
CA LYS A 248 23.44 22.46 -12.94
C LYS A 248 22.39 22.80 -11.89
N TYR A 249 22.49 22.21 -10.70
CA TYR A 249 21.55 22.41 -9.59
C TYR A 249 22.09 23.31 -8.48
N ALA A 250 23.15 24.08 -8.73
CA ALA A 250 23.73 25.01 -7.76
C ALA A 250 22.70 26.00 -7.18
N ASP A 251 21.76 26.47 -8.01
CA ASP A 251 20.68 27.38 -7.61
C ASP A 251 19.77 26.79 -6.52
N VAL A 252 19.51 25.48 -6.59
CA VAL A 252 18.72 24.74 -5.58
C VAL A 252 19.40 24.88 -4.21
N PHE A 253 20.73 24.94 -4.17
CA PHE A 253 21.49 25.17 -2.96
C PHE A 253 21.41 26.63 -2.48
N ALA A 254 21.32 27.61 -3.40
CA ALA A 254 21.30 29.05 -3.11
C ALA A 254 19.94 29.58 -2.61
N GLU A 255 18.80 29.07 -3.10
CA GLU A 255 17.45 29.62 -2.88
C GLU A 255 17.00 29.72 -1.40
N LYS A 256 17.61 28.94 -0.47
CA LYS A 256 17.25 29.03 0.97
C LYS A 256 17.69 30.32 1.66
N LYS A 257 18.65 31.08 1.11
CA LYS A 257 19.08 32.36 1.73
C LYS A 257 18.06 33.48 1.55
N GLN A 258 17.21 33.45 0.52
CA GLN A 258 16.27 34.54 0.24
C GLN A 258 14.94 34.47 1.01
N ARG A 259 14.49 33.28 1.44
CA ARG A 259 13.19 33.13 2.13
C ARG A 259 13.16 33.66 3.57
N PHE A 260 14.31 33.99 4.16
CA PHE A 260 14.39 34.62 5.49
C PHE A 260 14.66 36.14 5.45
N GLY A 261 14.77 36.76 4.27
CA GLY A 261 15.19 38.17 4.11
C GLY A 261 14.09 39.19 3.80
N LYS A 262 12.81 38.80 3.71
CA LYS A 262 11.71 39.75 3.41
C LYS A 262 10.51 39.53 4.34
N ARG A 263 10.68 39.84 5.61
CA ARG A 263 9.60 40.41 6.45
C ARG A 263 10.06 41.81 6.86
N SER A 264 9.89 42.76 5.94
CA SER A 264 10.05 44.18 6.25
C SER A 264 8.92 44.58 7.18
N ILE A 265 9.34 45.08 8.33
CA ILE A 265 8.55 45.73 9.38
C ILE A 265 7.84 46.94 8.75
N GLN A 266 6.52 46.87 8.66
CA GLN A 266 5.67 48.06 8.62
C GLN A 266 4.80 48.04 9.88
N SER A 267 5.30 48.67 10.93
CA SER A 267 4.48 49.17 12.01
C SER A 267 4.81 50.64 12.20
N THR A 268 3.85 51.44 11.76
CA THR A 268 3.77 52.90 11.80
C THR A 268 4.10 53.49 13.17
N THR A 269 5.09 54.37 13.20
CA THR A 269 5.28 55.38 14.23
C THR A 269 4.08 56.32 14.24
N LYS A 270 3.29 56.36 15.32
CA LYS A 270 2.46 57.51 15.66
C LYS A 270 3.00 58.07 16.97
N GLU A 271 3.73 59.17 16.84
CA GLU A 271 4.15 60.03 17.94
C GLU A 271 2.93 60.48 18.75
N LYS A 272 3.02 60.31 20.06
CA LYS A 272 2.28 61.12 21.02
C LYS A 272 3.01 62.46 21.14
N GLN A 273 2.34 63.54 20.80
CA GLN A 273 2.63 64.86 21.37
C GLN A 273 1.34 65.38 22.00
N ASP A 274 1.27 65.22 23.32
CA ASP A 274 0.59 66.17 24.19
C ASP A 274 1.46 67.43 24.25
N LYS A 275 0.86 68.61 24.04
CA LYS A 275 1.19 69.86 24.74
C LYS A 275 0.18 70.98 24.40
N MET A 276 -0.69 71.24 25.36
CA MET A 276 -0.90 72.56 26.01
C MET A 276 -1.02 73.79 25.10
N GLN A 277 -2.25 74.26 24.88
CA GLN A 277 -2.77 75.60 25.25
C GLN A 277 -4.26 75.70 24.94
#